data_AF-A0A931BYP6-F1
#
_entry.id   AF-A0A931BYP6-F1
#
_cell.length_a   1.000
_cell.length_b   1.000
_cell.length_c   1.000
_cell.angle_alpha   90.00
_cell.angle_beta   90.00
_cell.angle_gamma   90.00
#
_symmetry.space_group_name_H-M   'P 1'
#
loop_
_entity.id
_entity.type
_entity.pdbx_description
1 polymer ?
#
loop_
_entity_poly.entity_id
_entity_poly.type
_entity_poly.pdbx_seq_one_letter_code
_entity_poly.pdbx_strand_id
1 'polypeptide(L)'
;MKLHYLKAFLSLLLCTTLLASCVSSKKYEDLKASKEALEREQAASQQKVDALSASLKEREQKLADMERAMNEQQKMLDDLKSEVNMALQGFNEGDLHVSIKDGKVYVSMSDKLLFATGSTKVNAGGQKAINQLVDVLKKNQQVGVMVEGHTDDVSVASGMKYLTDNWDLSVLRATEITRMMTDKGLSPDRITPAGRAFYMPVDTGRSAEAKAKNRRTEIILTPDFSELYKILGIKA
;
A
#
# COMPACT_ATOMS: atom_id res chain seq x y z
N MET A 1 -90.92 -44.36 -31.17
CA MET A 1 -90.04 -44.15 -29.99
C MET A 1 -88.57 -43.86 -30.33
N LYS A 2 -87.89 -44.60 -31.22
CA LYS A 2 -86.42 -44.48 -31.43
C LYS A 2 -85.89 -43.10 -31.92
N LEU A 3 -86.68 -42.31 -32.64
CA LEU A 3 -86.23 -41.03 -33.21
C LEU A 3 -86.18 -39.87 -32.19
N HIS A 4 -87.02 -39.90 -31.15
CA HIS A 4 -87.01 -38.88 -30.08
C HIS A 4 -85.83 -39.07 -29.13
N TYR A 5 -85.46 -40.31 -28.81
CA TYR A 5 -84.28 -40.60 -28.00
C TYR A 5 -82.99 -40.20 -28.72
N LEU A 6 -82.91 -40.40 -30.05
CA LEU A 6 -81.73 -40.01 -30.82
C LEU A 6 -81.53 -38.49 -30.88
N LYS A 7 -82.61 -37.72 -31.04
CA LYS A 7 -82.55 -36.24 -30.98
C LYS A 7 -82.20 -35.73 -29.58
N ALA A 8 -82.74 -36.36 -28.53
CA ALA A 8 -82.39 -36.02 -27.15
C ALA A 8 -80.92 -36.33 -26.85
N PHE A 9 -80.42 -37.50 -27.28
CA PHE A 9 -79.01 -37.90 -27.13
C PHE A 9 -78.07 -36.98 -27.88
N LEU A 10 -78.41 -36.59 -29.12
CA LEU A 10 -77.60 -35.69 -29.93
C LEU A 10 -77.58 -34.27 -29.35
N SER A 11 -78.70 -33.79 -28.78
CA SER A 11 -78.74 -32.50 -28.07
C SER A 11 -77.95 -32.52 -26.76
N LEU A 12 -77.94 -33.65 -26.04
CA LEU A 12 -77.19 -33.83 -24.80
C LEU A 12 -75.68 -33.90 -25.09
N LEU A 13 -75.28 -34.56 -26.18
CA LEU A 13 -73.88 -34.65 -26.65
C LEU A 13 -73.35 -33.30 -27.17
N LEU A 14 -74.20 -32.49 -27.80
CA LEU A 14 -73.84 -31.14 -28.26
C LEU A 14 -73.72 -30.16 -27.07
N CYS A 15 -74.54 -30.34 -26.03
CA CYS A 15 -74.49 -29.53 -24.82
C CYS A 15 -73.28 -29.86 -23.94
N THR A 16 -72.87 -31.13 -23.84
CA THR A 16 -71.66 -31.53 -23.10
C THR A 16 -70.36 -31.09 -23.78
N THR A 17 -70.33 -31.04 -25.11
CA THR A 17 -69.17 -30.54 -25.87
C THR A 17 -69.03 -29.02 -25.83
N LEU A 18 -70.14 -28.28 -25.75
CA LEU A 18 -70.12 -26.82 -25.55
C LEU A 18 -69.65 -26.42 -24.13
N LEU A 19 -70.06 -27.16 -23.10
CA LEU A 19 -69.66 -26.90 -21.71
C LEU A 19 -68.18 -27.25 -21.41
N ALA A 20 -67.56 -28.12 -22.20
CA ALA A 20 -66.14 -28.48 -22.06
C ALA A 20 -65.17 -27.45 -22.69
N SER A 21 -65.68 -26.51 -23.50
CA SER A 21 -64.86 -25.51 -24.21
C SER A 21 -64.55 -24.24 -23.39
N CYS A 22 -65.21 -24.07 -22.25
CA CYS A 22 -64.95 -22.95 -21.36
C CYS A 22 -63.90 -23.34 -20.31
N VAL A 23 -62.63 -23.44 -20.72
CA VAL A 23 -61.57 -23.00 -19.81
C VAL A 23 -61.96 -21.57 -19.43
N SER A 24 -62.35 -21.35 -18.17
CA SER A 24 -62.85 -20.07 -17.66
C SER A 24 -62.03 -18.91 -18.23
N SER A 25 -62.65 -18.00 -18.99
CA SER A 25 -61.98 -16.83 -19.58
C SER A 25 -61.14 -16.06 -18.55
N LYS A 26 -61.58 -16.03 -17.29
CA LYS A 26 -60.83 -15.50 -16.16
C LYS A 26 -59.48 -16.20 -15.95
N LYS A 27 -59.44 -17.53 -16.02
CA LYS A 27 -58.21 -18.33 -15.87
C LYS A 27 -57.22 -18.10 -17.01
N TYR A 28 -57.71 -17.78 -18.22
CA TYR A 28 -56.88 -17.40 -19.35
C TYR A 28 -56.28 -16.00 -19.18
N GLU A 29 -57.09 -15.01 -18.77
CA GLU A 29 -56.62 -13.66 -18.45
C GLU A 29 -55.61 -13.65 -17.29
N ASP A 30 -55.89 -14.40 -16.21
CA ASP A 30 -54.97 -14.55 -15.07
C ASP A 30 -53.63 -15.18 -15.50
N LEU A 31 -53.68 -16.20 -16.39
CA LEU A 31 -52.48 -16.85 -16.91
C LEU A 31 -51.67 -15.92 -17.83
N LYS A 32 -52.35 -15.11 -18.66
CA LYS A 32 -51.72 -14.10 -19.51
C LYS A 32 -51.04 -13.01 -18.67
N ALA A 33 -51.72 -12.49 -17.66
CA ALA A 33 -51.15 -11.51 -16.73
C ALA A 33 -49.93 -12.06 -15.98
N SER A 34 -49.99 -13.33 -15.55
CA SER A 34 -48.86 -14.03 -14.93
C SER A 34 -47.67 -14.19 -15.89
N LYS A 35 -47.89 -14.56 -17.16
CA LYS A 35 -46.84 -14.64 -18.18
C LYS A 35 -46.16 -13.29 -18.41
N GLU A 36 -46.95 -12.22 -18.56
CA GLU A 36 -46.42 -10.87 -18.75
C GLU A 36 -45.66 -10.35 -17.51
N ALA A 37 -46.06 -10.75 -16.30
CA ALA A 37 -45.32 -10.45 -15.08
C ALA A 37 -43.98 -11.19 -15.03
N LEU A 38 -43.98 -12.48 -15.41
CA LEU A 38 -42.78 -13.31 -15.45
C LEU A 38 -41.78 -12.82 -16.52
N GLU A 39 -42.27 -12.43 -17.70
CA GLU A 39 -41.44 -11.83 -18.76
C GLU A 39 -40.81 -10.50 -18.31
N ARG A 40 -41.57 -9.67 -17.58
CA ARG A 40 -41.04 -8.43 -16.97
C ARG A 40 -39.98 -8.72 -15.91
N GLU A 41 -40.19 -9.71 -15.05
CA GLU A 41 -39.22 -10.14 -14.05
C GLU A 41 -37.95 -10.70 -14.69
N GLN A 42 -38.09 -11.54 -15.72
CA GLN A 42 -36.98 -12.09 -16.48
C GLN A 42 -36.18 -10.98 -17.18
N ALA A 43 -36.84 -10.02 -17.81
CA ALA A 43 -36.18 -8.86 -18.42
C ALA A 43 -35.43 -8.02 -17.38
N ALA A 44 -36.04 -7.75 -16.21
CA ALA A 44 -35.38 -7.03 -15.12
C ALA A 44 -34.19 -7.81 -14.53
N SER A 45 -34.30 -9.14 -14.44
CA SER A 45 -33.21 -10.02 -14.01
C SER A 45 -32.06 -10.02 -15.02
N GLN A 46 -32.38 -10.10 -16.32
CA GLN A 46 -31.37 -10.04 -17.38
C GLN A 46 -30.62 -8.70 -17.37
N GLN A 47 -31.33 -7.58 -17.22
CA GLN A 47 -30.69 -6.27 -17.07
C GLN A 47 -29.75 -6.20 -15.87
N LYS A 48 -30.11 -6.83 -14.75
CA LYS A 48 -29.22 -6.92 -13.57
C LYS A 48 -27.99 -7.77 -13.86
N VAL A 49 -28.15 -8.91 -14.52
CA VAL A 49 -27.03 -9.78 -14.92
C VAL A 49 -26.07 -9.02 -15.84
N ASP A 50 -26.59 -8.30 -16.83
CA ASP A 50 -25.78 -7.53 -17.77
C ASP A 50 -25.02 -6.40 -17.06
N ALA A 51 -25.70 -5.64 -16.19
CA ALA A 51 -25.06 -4.57 -15.40
C ALA A 51 -23.99 -5.10 -14.43
N LEU A 52 -24.27 -6.21 -13.75
CA LEU A 52 -23.31 -6.87 -12.86
C LEU A 52 -22.12 -7.42 -13.64
N SER A 53 -22.36 -8.01 -14.82
CA SER A 53 -21.28 -8.54 -15.67
C SER A 53 -20.33 -7.43 -16.14
N ALA A 54 -20.88 -6.24 -16.48
CA ALA A 54 -20.08 -5.08 -16.85
C ALA A 54 -19.26 -4.56 -15.65
N SER A 55 -19.87 -4.47 -14.46
CA SER A 55 -19.18 -4.03 -13.24
C SER A 55 -18.09 -5.01 -12.79
N LEU A 56 -18.34 -6.33 -12.91
CA LEU A 56 -17.35 -7.35 -12.62
C LEU A 56 -16.14 -7.22 -13.54
N LYS A 57 -16.36 -7.06 -14.85
CA LYS A 57 -15.29 -6.85 -15.82
C LYS A 57 -14.44 -5.62 -15.51
N GLU A 58 -15.06 -4.52 -15.10
CA GLU A 58 -14.35 -3.31 -14.69
C GLU A 58 -13.51 -3.55 -13.42
N ARG A 59 -14.07 -4.25 -12.42
CA ARG A 59 -13.35 -4.58 -11.18
C ARG A 59 -12.18 -5.53 -11.43
N GLU A 60 -12.36 -6.55 -12.28
CA GLU A 60 -11.31 -7.47 -12.68
C GLU A 60 -10.14 -6.72 -13.35
N GLN A 61 -10.45 -5.79 -14.27
CA GLN A 61 -9.43 -4.96 -14.90
C GLN A 61 -8.68 -4.10 -13.88
N LYS A 62 -9.41 -3.45 -12.97
CA LYS A 62 -8.81 -2.62 -11.92
C LYS A 62 -7.93 -3.42 -10.97
N LEU A 63 -8.33 -4.64 -10.62
CA LEU A 63 -7.52 -5.55 -9.80
C LEU A 63 -6.23 -5.94 -10.53
N ALA A 64 -6.31 -6.27 -11.83
CA ALA A 64 -5.14 -6.58 -12.64
C ALA A 64 -4.18 -5.39 -12.76
N ASP A 65 -4.70 -4.17 -12.91
CA ASP A 65 -3.89 -2.95 -12.95
C ASP A 65 -3.19 -2.70 -11.61
N MET A 66 -3.91 -2.87 -10.50
CA MET A 66 -3.39 -2.71 -9.15
C MET A 66 -2.34 -3.76 -8.80
N GLU A 67 -2.54 -5.02 -9.20
CA GLU A 67 -1.56 -6.10 -9.03
C GLU A 67 -0.26 -5.79 -9.81
N ARG A 68 -0.37 -5.33 -11.06
CA ARG A 68 0.80 -4.91 -11.84
C ARG A 68 1.55 -3.76 -11.18
N ALA A 69 0.84 -2.74 -10.70
CA ALA A 69 1.46 -1.62 -10.02
C ALA A 69 2.14 -2.01 -8.70
N MET A 70 1.53 -2.92 -7.92
CA MET A 70 2.14 -3.45 -6.71
C MET A 70 3.42 -4.23 -7.01
N ASN A 71 3.42 -5.06 -8.06
CA ASN A 71 4.60 -5.82 -8.46
C ASN A 71 5.73 -4.89 -8.93
N GLU A 72 5.41 -3.87 -9.71
CA GLU A 72 6.38 -2.86 -10.16
C GLU A 72 6.96 -2.07 -8.97
N GLN A 73 6.09 -1.65 -8.03
CA GLN A 73 6.51 -0.97 -6.81
C GLN A 73 7.45 -1.84 -5.98
N GLN A 74 7.10 -3.11 -5.77
CA GLN A 74 7.91 -4.06 -5.02
C GLN A 74 9.27 -4.27 -5.68
N LYS A 75 9.29 -4.42 -7.02
CA LYS A 75 10.52 -4.55 -7.78
C LYS A 75 11.43 -3.33 -7.60
N MET A 76 10.89 -2.11 -7.69
CA MET A 76 11.68 -0.88 -7.48
C MET A 76 12.31 -0.83 -6.08
N LEU A 77 11.57 -1.26 -5.05
CA LEU A 77 12.07 -1.31 -3.68
C LEU A 77 13.18 -2.35 -3.51
N ASP A 78 12.99 -3.54 -4.09
CA ASP A 78 13.97 -4.62 -4.01
C ASP A 78 15.26 -4.28 -4.76
N ASP A 79 15.15 -3.68 -5.95
CA ASP A 79 16.29 -3.20 -6.73
C ASP A 79 17.07 -2.14 -5.94
N LEU A 80 16.38 -1.13 -5.40
CA LEU A 80 17.02 -0.09 -4.58
C LEU A 80 17.69 -0.67 -3.33
N LYS A 81 17.00 -1.57 -2.61
CA LYS A 81 17.57 -2.27 -1.44
C LYS A 81 18.82 -3.05 -1.84
N SER A 82 18.80 -3.75 -2.97
CA SER A 82 19.93 -4.52 -3.48
C SER A 82 21.12 -3.63 -3.81
N GLU A 83 20.91 -2.53 -4.52
CA GLU A 83 21.96 -1.55 -4.83
C GLU A 83 22.60 -0.97 -3.58
N VAL A 84 21.77 -0.60 -2.59
CA VAL A 84 22.25 -0.07 -1.30
C VAL A 84 23.04 -1.14 -0.54
N ASN A 85 22.56 -2.37 -0.46
CA ASN A 85 23.28 -3.48 0.18
C ASN A 85 24.63 -3.75 -0.50
N MET A 86 24.67 -3.77 -1.83
CA MET A 86 25.93 -3.95 -2.58
C MET A 86 26.94 -2.83 -2.30
N ALA A 87 26.47 -1.59 -2.20
CA ALA A 87 27.34 -0.45 -1.88
C ALA A 87 27.87 -0.50 -0.44
N LEU A 88 27.11 -1.06 0.48
CA LEU A 88 27.37 -1.06 1.92
C LEU A 88 27.83 -2.43 2.49
N GLN A 89 28.08 -3.43 1.64
CA GLN A 89 28.51 -4.77 2.03
C GLN A 89 29.81 -4.83 2.86
N GLY A 90 30.60 -3.75 2.86
CA GLY A 90 31.86 -3.66 3.60
C GLY A 90 31.71 -3.28 5.08
N PHE A 91 30.48 -3.15 5.59
CA PHE A 91 30.18 -2.81 6.98
C PHE A 91 29.56 -4.00 7.73
N ASN A 92 29.77 -4.05 9.04
CA ASN A 92 29.21 -5.12 9.88
C ASN A 92 27.69 -4.98 10.01
N GLU A 93 26.95 -6.10 9.98
CA GLU A 93 25.49 -6.11 10.13
C GLU A 93 25.00 -5.53 11.47
N GLY A 94 25.83 -5.58 12.52
CA GLY A 94 25.51 -4.96 13.82
C GLY A 94 25.64 -3.44 13.83
N ASP A 95 26.35 -2.87 12.86
CA ASP A 95 26.60 -1.43 12.74
C ASP A 95 25.75 -0.78 11.64
N LEU A 96 25.32 -1.58 10.65
CA LEU A 96 24.54 -1.12 9.51
C LEU A 96 23.54 -2.21 9.07
N HIS A 97 22.28 -1.82 8.88
CA HIS A 97 21.25 -2.73 8.40
C HIS A 97 20.32 -2.04 7.39
N VAL A 98 19.96 -2.75 6.33
CA VAL A 98 19.06 -2.26 5.28
C VAL A 98 17.78 -3.10 5.24
N SER A 99 16.63 -2.45 5.39
CA SER A 99 15.31 -3.10 5.38
C SER A 99 14.31 -2.36 4.51
N ILE A 100 13.20 -3.03 4.17
CA ILE A 100 12.04 -2.40 3.52
C ILE A 100 10.91 -2.36 4.54
N LYS A 101 10.28 -1.21 4.66
CA LYS A 101 9.10 -1.01 5.53
C LYS A 101 8.23 0.09 4.94
N ASP A 102 6.91 -0.10 4.96
CA ASP A 102 5.91 0.89 4.55
C ASP A 102 6.17 1.53 3.17
N GLY A 103 6.61 0.71 2.20
CA GLY A 103 6.92 1.17 0.85
C GLY A 103 8.19 2.03 0.73
N LYS A 104 9.10 1.95 1.70
CA LYS A 104 10.36 2.71 1.76
C LYS A 104 11.52 1.79 2.12
N VAL A 105 12.73 2.20 1.74
CA VAL A 105 13.97 1.52 2.14
C VAL A 105 14.60 2.24 3.32
N TYR A 106 14.86 1.53 4.41
CA TYR A 106 15.46 2.06 5.62
C TYR A 106 16.92 1.60 5.69
N VAL A 107 17.84 2.56 5.79
CA VAL A 107 19.26 2.31 6.07
C VAL A 107 19.51 2.73 7.52
N SER A 108 19.52 1.77 8.42
CA SER A 108 19.79 1.99 9.84
C SER A 108 21.29 1.89 10.10
N MET A 109 21.85 2.91 10.75
CA MET A 109 23.27 3.01 11.07
C MET A 109 23.43 3.27 12.57
N SER A 110 24.30 2.49 13.22
CA SER A 110 24.55 2.62 14.64
C SER A 110 25.24 3.95 14.97
N ASP A 111 24.94 4.52 16.14
CA ASP A 111 25.65 5.71 16.62
C ASP A 111 27.16 5.45 16.75
N LYS A 112 27.56 4.21 17.07
CA LYS A 112 28.97 3.80 17.15
C LYS A 112 29.67 3.88 15.79
N LEU A 113 28.98 3.49 14.72
CA LEU A 113 29.51 3.61 13.36
C LEU A 113 29.63 5.08 12.95
N LEU A 114 28.69 5.93 13.34
CA LEU A 114 28.61 7.30 12.85
C LEU A 114 29.38 8.31 13.70
N PHE A 115 29.34 8.21 15.02
CA PHE A 115 29.78 9.25 15.94
C PHE A 115 30.65 8.69 17.06
N ALA A 116 31.52 9.54 17.61
CA ALA A 116 32.14 9.26 18.92
C ALA A 116 31.17 9.65 20.05
N THR A 117 31.35 9.04 21.23
CA THR A 117 30.58 9.40 22.43
C THR A 117 30.67 10.91 22.69
N GLY A 118 29.52 11.58 22.79
CA GLY A 118 29.45 13.02 23.05
C GLY A 118 29.87 13.91 21.88
N SER A 119 29.93 13.38 20.67
CA SER A 119 30.24 14.13 19.45
C SER A 119 29.05 14.12 18.48
N THR A 120 28.88 15.23 17.76
CA THR A 120 28.03 15.35 16.56
C THR A 120 28.82 15.26 15.27
N LYS A 121 30.16 15.24 15.33
CA LYS A 121 31.02 15.08 14.16
C LYS A 121 31.07 13.61 13.75
N VAL A 122 30.77 13.36 12.48
CA VAL A 122 30.80 12.02 11.88
C VAL A 122 32.23 11.50 11.78
N ASN A 123 32.47 10.27 12.23
CA ASN A 123 33.78 9.63 12.18
C ASN A 123 34.13 9.14 10.76
N ALA A 124 35.34 8.59 10.56
CA ALA A 124 35.80 8.15 9.23
C ALA A 124 35.01 6.96 8.66
N GLY A 125 34.54 6.04 9.53
CA GLY A 125 33.73 4.89 9.11
C GLY A 125 32.36 5.32 8.62
N GLY A 126 31.67 6.18 9.38
CA GLY A 126 30.41 6.81 9.00
C GLY A 126 30.53 7.62 7.71
N GLN A 127 31.60 8.43 7.57
CA GLN A 127 31.87 9.18 6.34
C GLN A 127 31.97 8.28 5.12
N LYS A 128 32.70 7.15 5.23
CA LYS A 128 32.81 6.18 4.14
C LYS A 128 31.44 5.61 3.75
N ALA A 129 30.65 5.19 4.73
CA ALA A 129 29.33 4.62 4.50
C ALA A 129 28.36 5.62 3.85
N ILE A 130 28.32 6.85 4.37
CA ILE A 130 27.49 7.94 3.82
C ILE A 130 27.91 8.26 2.38
N ASN A 131 29.21 8.35 2.10
CA ASN A 131 29.70 8.62 0.74
C ASN A 131 29.29 7.53 -0.26
N GLN A 132 29.38 6.25 0.14
CA GLN A 132 28.94 5.13 -0.70
C GLN A 132 27.44 5.14 -0.95
N LEU A 133 26.64 5.49 0.07
CA LEU A 133 25.20 5.66 -0.08
C LEU A 133 24.86 6.82 -1.04
N VAL A 134 25.54 7.95 -0.94
CA VAL A 134 25.34 9.09 -1.86
C VAL A 134 25.68 8.70 -3.30
N ASP A 135 26.73 7.91 -3.53
CA ASP A 135 27.08 7.46 -4.88
C ASP A 135 25.98 6.56 -5.51
N VAL A 136 25.23 5.80 -4.70
CA VAL A 136 24.01 5.09 -5.16
C VAL A 136 22.87 6.07 -5.45
N LEU A 137 22.62 7.03 -4.56
CA LEU A 137 21.52 8.01 -4.68
C LEU A 137 21.69 9.00 -5.84
N LYS A 138 22.93 9.20 -6.32
CA LYS A 138 23.21 9.98 -7.53
C LYS A 138 22.78 9.27 -8.81
N LYS A 139 22.72 7.94 -8.80
CA LYS A 139 22.18 7.12 -9.90
C LYS A 139 20.65 7.02 -9.86
N ASN A 140 20.08 7.19 -8.67
CA ASN A 140 18.64 7.09 -8.40
C ASN A 140 18.06 8.47 -8.05
N GLN A 141 17.98 9.37 -9.04
CA GLN A 141 17.64 10.80 -8.82
C GLN A 141 16.21 11.05 -8.36
N GLN A 142 15.32 10.11 -8.62
CA GLN A 142 13.90 10.11 -8.26
C GLN A 142 13.63 9.67 -6.80
N VAL A 143 14.67 9.31 -6.04
CA VAL A 143 14.51 8.85 -4.65
C VAL A 143 14.63 10.04 -3.69
N GLY A 144 13.59 10.29 -2.90
CA GLY A 144 13.62 11.22 -1.77
C GLY A 144 14.35 10.62 -0.56
N VAL A 145 14.98 11.45 0.25
CA VAL A 145 15.81 11.05 1.39
C VAL A 145 15.36 11.77 2.64
N MET A 146 15.15 11.04 3.73
CA MET A 146 14.97 11.62 5.06
C MET A 146 16.01 11.03 6.00
N VAL A 147 16.73 11.89 6.71
CA VAL A 147 17.72 11.47 7.71
C VAL A 147 17.10 11.68 9.08
N GLU A 148 16.86 10.59 9.80
CA GLU A 148 16.17 10.61 11.08
C GLU A 148 17.11 10.20 12.22
N GLY A 149 17.40 11.12 13.13
CA GLY A 149 18.21 10.85 14.31
C GLY A 149 17.37 10.27 15.46
N HIS A 150 17.92 9.26 16.15
CA HIS A 150 17.35 8.71 17.38
C HIS A 150 18.40 8.64 18.49
N THR A 151 17.94 8.78 19.73
CA THR A 151 18.76 8.64 20.94
C THR A 151 18.26 7.49 21.79
N ASP A 152 19.01 7.13 22.83
CA ASP A 152 18.46 6.38 23.96
C ASP A 152 17.82 7.34 24.99
N ASP A 153 17.29 6.75 26.05
CA ASP A 153 16.65 7.44 27.18
C ASP A 153 17.64 8.12 28.14
N VAL A 154 18.95 8.07 27.86
CA VAL A 154 19.96 8.72 28.70
C VAL A 154 19.96 10.20 28.39
N SER A 155 19.87 11.03 29.42
CA SER A 155 19.95 12.48 29.26
C SER A 155 21.29 12.88 28.65
N VAL A 156 21.26 13.85 27.73
CA VAL A 156 22.47 14.45 27.16
C VAL A 156 23.37 14.92 28.30
N ALA A 157 24.64 14.54 28.27
CA ALA A 157 25.59 14.90 29.32
C ALA A 157 25.74 16.43 29.43
N SER A 158 25.70 16.95 30.66
CA SER A 158 25.93 18.35 31.00
C SER A 158 27.34 18.76 30.54
N GLY A 159 27.46 19.40 29.37
CA GLY A 159 28.75 19.81 28.82
C GLY A 159 28.77 20.06 27.32
N MET A 160 27.79 19.57 26.55
CA MET A 160 27.68 19.94 25.15
C MET A 160 27.02 21.32 25.01
N LYS A 161 27.83 22.31 24.59
CA LYS A 161 27.40 23.69 24.38
C LYS A 161 26.24 23.72 23.36
N TYR A 162 25.15 24.41 23.71
CA TYR A 162 23.96 24.61 22.85
C TYR A 162 23.03 23.40 22.66
N LEU A 163 23.15 22.35 23.47
CA LEU A 163 22.20 21.23 23.49
C LEU A 163 21.38 21.25 24.78
N THR A 164 20.06 21.32 24.65
CA THR A 164 19.10 21.30 25.77
C THR A 164 18.75 19.87 26.15
N ASP A 165 18.46 19.03 25.17
CA ASP A 165 17.98 17.66 25.39
C ASP A 165 18.25 16.73 24.18
N ASN A 166 17.65 15.54 24.22
CA ASN A 166 17.77 14.54 23.17
C ASN A 166 17.09 14.94 21.85
N TRP A 167 16.14 15.91 21.85
CA TRP A 167 15.60 16.46 20.60
C TRP A 167 16.69 17.20 19.85
N ASP A 168 17.37 18.14 20.53
CA ASP A 168 18.47 18.89 19.93
C ASP A 168 19.56 17.95 19.39
N LEU A 169 19.95 16.93 20.18
CA LEU A 169 20.99 15.97 19.78
C LEU A 169 20.59 15.20 18.52
N SER A 170 19.36 14.70 18.47
CA SER A 170 18.87 13.92 17.33
C SER A 170 18.80 14.75 16.05
N VAL A 171 18.29 15.98 16.11
CA VAL A 171 18.17 16.87 14.95
C VAL A 171 19.54 17.35 14.47
N LEU A 172 20.45 17.69 15.38
CA LEU A 172 21.79 18.15 15.02
C LEU A 172 22.59 17.05 14.32
N ARG A 173 22.55 15.81 14.82
CA ARG A 173 23.21 14.67 14.16
C ARG A 173 22.65 14.40 12.77
N ALA A 174 21.31 14.43 12.62
CA ALA A 174 20.69 14.30 11.32
C ALA A 174 21.12 15.40 10.35
N THR A 175 21.19 16.65 10.83
CA THR A 175 21.63 17.81 10.04
C THR A 175 23.07 17.69 9.58
N GLU A 176 23.99 17.21 10.42
CA GLU A 176 25.39 16.99 10.05
C GLU A 176 25.54 15.93 8.95
N ILE A 177 24.77 14.85 9.01
CA ILE A 177 24.73 13.83 7.95
C ILE A 177 24.14 14.42 6.67
N THR A 178 23.03 15.17 6.76
CA THR A 178 22.44 15.86 5.60
C THR A 178 23.45 16.76 4.91
N ARG A 179 24.19 17.59 5.67
CA ARG A 179 25.25 18.46 5.12
C ARG A 179 26.31 17.64 4.39
N MET A 180 26.79 16.56 4.99
CA MET A 180 27.76 15.68 4.36
C MET A 180 27.24 15.08 3.05
N MET A 181 25.98 14.65 3.01
CA MET A 181 25.36 14.12 1.81
C MET A 181 25.24 15.18 0.71
N THR A 182 24.85 16.40 1.07
CA THR A 182 24.75 17.52 0.13
C THR A 182 26.11 17.97 -0.38
N ASP A 183 27.12 18.05 0.48
CA ASP A 183 28.50 18.42 0.11
C ASP A 183 29.12 17.41 -0.86
N LYS A 184 28.76 16.13 -0.72
CA LYS A 184 29.14 15.04 -1.64
C LYS A 184 28.36 15.07 -2.97
N GLY A 185 27.32 15.90 -3.06
CA GLY A 185 26.57 16.18 -4.29
C GLY A 185 25.18 15.56 -4.37
N LEU A 186 24.55 15.22 -3.23
CA LEU A 186 23.11 15.00 -3.19
C LEU A 186 22.38 16.34 -3.29
N SER A 187 21.31 16.40 -4.08
CA SER A 187 20.54 17.63 -4.26
C SER A 187 19.83 18.04 -2.96
N PRO A 188 19.93 19.30 -2.49
CA PRO A 188 19.33 19.73 -1.22
C PRO A 188 17.80 19.65 -1.14
N ASP A 189 17.11 19.75 -2.27
CA ASP A 189 15.65 19.60 -2.40
C ASP A 189 15.17 18.15 -2.21
N ARG A 190 16.09 17.17 -2.26
CA ARG A 190 15.79 15.75 -2.12
C ARG A 190 15.99 15.22 -0.70
N ILE A 191 16.50 16.02 0.23
CA ILE A 191 16.91 15.55 1.55
C ILE A 191 16.29 16.38 2.68
N THR A 192 15.75 15.72 3.69
CA THR A 192 15.20 16.36 4.90
C THR A 192 15.84 15.78 6.16
N PRO A 193 16.46 16.60 7.03
CA PRO A 193 16.87 16.17 8.36
C PRO A 193 15.67 16.18 9.32
N ALA A 194 15.58 15.16 10.18
CA ALA A 194 14.58 15.01 11.23
C ALA A 194 15.20 14.40 12.48
N GLY A 195 14.63 14.68 13.65
CA GLY A 195 15.04 14.07 14.92
C GLY A 195 13.81 13.57 15.68
N ARG A 196 13.94 12.45 16.37
CA ARG A 196 12.87 11.84 17.18
C ARG A 196 13.22 11.66 18.65
N ALA A 197 14.39 12.13 19.08
CA ALA A 197 14.93 11.85 20.40
C ALA A 197 14.81 10.34 20.74
N PHE A 198 14.36 10.01 21.94
CA PHE A 198 14.18 8.64 22.43
C PHE A 198 12.75 8.11 22.33
N TYR A 199 11.82 8.91 21.78
CA TYR A 199 10.38 8.59 21.78
C TYR A 199 9.96 7.52 20.77
N MET A 200 10.88 7.10 19.90
CA MET A 200 10.69 5.98 18.95
C MET A 200 11.77 4.91 19.13
N PRO A 201 11.76 4.18 20.28
CA PRO A 201 12.72 3.12 20.53
C PRO A 201 12.42 1.90 19.63
N VAL A 202 13.47 1.26 19.14
CA VAL A 202 13.38 -0.05 18.47
C VAL A 202 13.45 -1.20 19.45
N ASP A 203 14.02 -0.97 20.63
CA ASP A 203 14.11 -1.93 21.73
C ASP A 203 13.71 -1.22 23.03
N THR A 204 12.58 -1.62 23.62
CA THR A 204 12.07 -1.02 24.86
C THR A 204 12.79 -1.55 26.12
N GLY A 205 13.76 -2.44 25.95
CA GLY A 205 14.61 -2.92 27.03
C GLY A 205 15.47 -1.82 27.63
N ARG A 206 15.94 -2.05 28.87
CA ARG A 206 16.81 -1.11 29.60
C ARG A 206 18.30 -1.51 29.58
N SER A 207 18.66 -2.57 28.87
CA SER A 207 20.02 -3.09 28.81
C SER A 207 20.95 -2.17 28.00
N ALA A 208 22.26 -2.35 28.14
CA ALA A 208 23.25 -1.59 27.36
C ALA A 208 23.09 -1.85 25.85
N GLU A 209 22.73 -3.07 25.47
CA GLU A 209 22.47 -3.50 24.10
C GLU A 209 21.21 -2.83 23.55
N ALA A 210 20.11 -2.79 24.32
CA ALA A 210 18.88 -2.11 23.93
C ALA A 210 19.11 -0.61 23.68
N LYS A 211 19.84 0.06 24.61
CA LYS A 211 20.25 1.45 24.43
C LYS A 211 21.11 1.65 23.20
N ALA A 212 22.07 0.75 22.94
CA ALA A 212 22.90 0.81 21.74
C ALA A 212 22.11 0.69 20.44
N LYS A 213 21.07 -0.15 20.39
CA LYS A 213 20.17 -0.24 19.23
C LYS A 213 19.32 1.04 19.06
N ASN A 214 18.90 1.66 20.16
CA ASN A 214 18.10 2.88 20.11
C ASN A 214 18.91 4.11 19.66
N ARG A 215 20.21 4.17 19.99
CA ARG A 215 21.15 5.17 19.45
C ARG A 215 21.50 4.81 18.00
N ARG A 216 20.68 5.30 17.07
CA ARG A 216 20.81 5.03 15.63
C ARG A 216 20.42 6.25 14.81
N THR A 217 20.86 6.26 13.56
CA THR A 217 20.31 7.14 12.53
C THR A 217 19.66 6.27 11.46
N GLU A 218 18.44 6.60 11.07
CA GLU A 218 17.75 5.98 9.95
C GLU A 218 17.80 6.92 8.74
N ILE A 219 18.40 6.46 7.65
CA ILE A 219 18.32 7.14 6.36
C ILE A 219 17.21 6.45 5.56
N ILE A 220 16.09 7.13 5.42
CA ILE A 220 14.85 6.62 4.86
C ILE A 220 14.77 7.08 3.40
N LEU A 221 14.76 6.11 2.49
CA LEU A 221 14.73 6.32 1.06
C LEU A 221 13.31 6.07 0.56
N THR A 222 12.73 7.08 -0.08
CA THR A 222 11.36 7.04 -0.60
C THR A 222 11.42 7.13 -2.13
N PRO A 223 11.26 6.01 -2.86
CA PRO A 223 11.16 6.06 -4.30
C PRO A 223 9.92 6.85 -4.73
N ASP A 224 10.01 7.53 -5.86
CA ASP A 224 8.86 8.21 -6.47
C ASP A 224 7.96 7.19 -7.19
N PHE A 225 6.71 7.09 -6.75
CA PHE A 225 5.67 6.23 -7.33
C PHE A 225 4.60 7.03 -8.08
N SER A 226 4.82 8.32 -8.33
CA SER A 226 3.83 9.21 -8.93
C SER A 226 3.27 8.68 -10.25
N GLU A 227 4.11 8.10 -11.12
CA GLU A 227 3.62 7.58 -12.40
C GLU A 227 2.79 6.31 -12.26
N LEU A 228 3.10 5.46 -11.28
CA LEU A 228 2.26 4.32 -10.95
C LEU A 228 0.89 4.78 -10.44
N TYR A 229 0.86 5.80 -9.57
CA TYR A 229 -0.40 6.34 -9.05
C TYR A 229 -1.24 7.00 -10.13
N LYS A 230 -0.63 7.72 -11.09
CA LYS A 230 -1.33 8.27 -12.25
C LYS A 230 -2.00 7.17 -13.09
N ILE A 231 -1.31 6.05 -13.36
CA ILE A 231 -1.86 4.93 -14.12
C ILE A 231 -3.07 4.31 -13.40
N LEU A 232 -3.02 4.23 -12.08
CA LEU A 232 -4.11 3.70 -11.25
C LEU A 232 -5.27 4.69 -11.03
N GLY A 233 -5.16 5.93 -11.54
CA GLY A 233 -6.12 6.99 -11.27
C GLY A 233 -6.16 7.43 -9.79
N ILE A 234 -5.09 7.16 -9.04
CA ILE A 234 -4.92 7.60 -7.65
C ILE A 234 -4.31 9.00 -7.70
N LYS A 235 -4.97 9.99 -7.11
CA LYS A 235 -4.35 11.30 -6.92
C LYS A 235 -3.24 11.18 -5.87
N ALA A 236 -2.02 11.50 -6.27
CA ALA A 236 -0.88 11.68 -5.38
C ALA A 236 -1.08 12.88 -4.44
#